data_AF-A0A1E8CNP8-F1
#
_entry.id   AF-A0A1E8CNP8-F1
#
_cell.length_a   1.000
_cell.length_b   1.000
_cell.length_c   1.000
_cell.angle_alpha   90.00
_cell.angle_beta   90.00
_cell.angle_gamma   90.00
#
_symmetry.space_group_name_H-M   'P 1'
#
loop_
_entity.id
_entity.type
_entity.pdbx_description
1 polymer ?
#
loop_
_entity_poly.entity_id
_entity_poly.type
_entity_poly.pdbx_seq_one_letter_code
_entity_poly.pdbx_strand_id
1 'polypeptide(L)'
;MRYTTNNNFVGEPITGYQATACVLTTAAASALADAQAQANLQGYSLKVYDCFRPQRAVDHFIRWAADLDDQKMKAAFYPDVPKDELFSRGYIAERSGHSRGSTLDLTLVRLGSTQPQADPMAGYDCRGNEAQRYPDNSINMGTSYDCFDALSHTDNPDVGDDILANRHLLRDLMEAAGFSNYDQEWWHYTLRNEPFSDQYFDFAID
;
A
#
# COMPACT_ATOMS: atom_id res chain seq x y z
N MET A 1 8.20 0.38 5.97
CA MET A 1 8.30 0.82 4.56
C MET A 1 8.58 -0.41 3.72
N ARG A 2 7.76 -0.69 2.72
CA ARG A 2 7.87 -1.90 1.88
C ARG A 2 9.00 -1.81 0.87
N TYR A 3 9.10 -0.65 0.23
CA TYR A 3 10.01 -0.43 -0.91
C TYR A 3 11.49 -0.21 -0.53
N THR A 4 11.83 -0.19 0.76
CA THR A 4 13.24 -0.31 1.23
C THR A 4 13.73 -1.76 1.31
N THR A 5 12.83 -2.74 1.11
CA THR A 5 13.11 -4.17 1.25
C THR A 5 12.80 -4.90 -0.06
N ASN A 6 13.12 -6.19 -0.14
CA ASN A 6 12.69 -7.06 -1.24
C ASN A 6 11.24 -7.55 -1.12
N ASN A 7 10.52 -7.19 -0.05
CA ASN A 7 9.14 -7.62 0.16
C ASN A 7 8.14 -6.68 -0.53
N ASN A 8 8.14 -6.71 -1.85
CA ASN A 8 7.27 -5.97 -2.75
C ASN A 8 7.15 -6.70 -4.10
N PHE A 9 6.26 -6.25 -4.98
CA PHE A 9 5.99 -6.91 -6.27
C PHE A 9 7.18 -6.93 -7.25
N VAL A 10 8.18 -6.06 -7.07
CA VAL A 10 9.42 -6.07 -7.85
C VAL A 10 10.42 -7.08 -7.27
N GLY A 11 10.35 -7.41 -5.97
CA GLY A 11 11.23 -8.40 -5.34
C GLY A 11 12.63 -7.90 -4.99
N GLU A 12 12.84 -6.58 -4.97
CA GLU A 12 14.11 -5.93 -4.60
C GLU A 12 13.85 -4.51 -4.04
N PRO A 13 14.81 -3.90 -3.33
CA PRO A 13 14.69 -2.51 -2.90
C PRO A 13 14.50 -1.56 -4.09
N ILE A 14 13.58 -0.61 -3.96
CA ILE A 14 13.19 0.28 -5.05
C ILE A 14 14.09 1.51 -5.11
N THR A 15 14.49 1.90 -6.31
CA THR A 15 15.30 3.09 -6.55
C THR A 15 14.67 4.32 -5.89
N GLY A 16 15.44 5.04 -5.06
CA GLY A 16 14.99 6.24 -4.33
C GLY A 16 14.59 6.00 -2.87
N TYR A 17 14.35 4.76 -2.46
CA TYR A 17 14.11 4.40 -1.06
C TYR A 17 15.42 4.02 -0.37
N GLN A 18 16.11 4.98 0.26
CA GLN A 18 17.40 4.77 0.92
C GLN A 18 17.29 4.67 2.45
N ALA A 19 16.19 5.18 3.03
CA ALA A 19 15.88 5.10 4.45
C ALA A 19 14.48 4.53 4.72
N THR A 20 14.30 3.89 5.89
CA THR A 20 12.98 3.40 6.35
C THR A 20 12.22 4.55 7.01
N ALA A 21 11.78 5.51 6.20
CA ALA A 21 11.04 6.68 6.65
C ALA A 21 9.78 6.90 5.79
N CYS A 22 8.71 7.36 6.44
CA CYS A 22 7.52 7.87 5.76
C CYS A 22 7.65 9.39 5.67
N VAL A 23 7.78 9.91 4.45
CA VAL A 23 7.80 11.35 4.18
C VAL A 23 6.43 11.78 3.67
N LEU A 24 5.87 12.83 4.26
CA LEU A 24 4.58 13.42 3.88
C LEU A 24 4.69 14.95 3.92
N THR A 25 3.80 15.63 3.20
CA THR A 25 3.56 17.05 3.43
C THR A 25 3.13 17.26 4.87
N THR A 26 3.44 18.43 5.45
CA THR A 26 3.05 18.73 6.84
C THR A 26 1.55 18.59 7.07
N ALA A 27 0.73 18.99 6.09
CA ALA A 27 -0.73 18.84 6.16
C ALA A 27 -1.15 17.37 6.24
N ALA A 28 -0.60 16.50 5.39
CA ALA A 28 -0.91 15.07 5.42
C ALA A 28 -0.38 14.39 6.68
N ALA A 29 0.81 14.77 7.16
CA ALA A 29 1.36 14.25 8.41
C ALA A 29 0.51 14.62 9.63
N SER A 30 0.00 15.87 9.68
CA SER A 30 -0.91 16.30 10.75
C SER A 30 -2.22 15.53 10.73
N ALA A 31 -2.84 15.40 9.54
CA ALA A 31 -4.06 14.62 9.37
C ALA A 31 -3.87 13.13 9.75
N LEU A 32 -2.72 12.55 9.38
CA LEU A 32 -2.40 11.16 9.74
C LEU A 32 -2.26 10.99 11.27
N ALA A 33 -1.70 11.98 11.96
CA ALA A 33 -1.61 11.97 13.42
C ALA A 33 -3.01 11.97 14.07
N ASP A 34 -3.97 12.70 13.51
CA ASP A 34 -5.35 12.69 13.97
C ASP A 34 -6.02 11.33 13.74
N ALA A 35 -5.83 10.73 12.56
CA ALA A 35 -6.30 9.38 12.26
C ALA A 35 -5.72 8.33 13.22
N GLN A 36 -4.41 8.42 13.52
CA GLN A 36 -3.74 7.55 14.49
C GLN A 36 -4.32 7.70 15.89
N ALA A 37 -4.61 8.93 16.33
CA ALA A 37 -5.23 9.17 17.62
C ALA A 37 -6.62 8.54 17.71
N GLN A 38 -7.43 8.63 16.65
CA GLN A 38 -8.75 7.97 16.59
C GLN A 38 -8.65 6.44 16.53
N ALA A 39 -7.71 5.89 15.77
CA ALA A 39 -7.45 4.45 15.71
C ALA A 39 -7.07 3.89 17.10
N ASN A 40 -6.25 4.61 17.85
CA ASN A 40 -5.84 4.24 19.21
C ASN A 40 -7.04 4.10 20.17
N LEU A 41 -8.02 5.01 20.08
CA LEU A 41 -9.24 4.94 20.89
C LEU A 41 -10.07 3.68 20.61
N GLN A 42 -9.93 3.10 19.42
CA GLN A 42 -10.61 1.88 18.98
C GLN A 42 -9.76 0.61 19.18
N GLY A 43 -8.60 0.70 19.83
CA GLY A 43 -7.73 -0.45 20.09
C GLY A 43 -6.79 -0.83 18.93
N TYR A 44 -6.61 0.07 17.95
CA TYR A 44 -5.75 -0.14 16.78
C TYR A 44 -4.61 0.87 16.70
N SER A 45 -3.56 0.55 15.95
CA SER A 45 -2.57 1.51 15.47
C SER A 45 -2.53 1.48 13.95
N LEU A 46 -2.13 2.60 13.34
CA LEU A 46 -1.84 2.62 11.91
C LEU A 46 -0.50 1.92 11.64
N LYS A 47 -0.45 1.18 10.54
CA LYS A 47 0.77 0.61 9.98
C LYS A 47 0.91 1.08 8.54
N VAL A 48 1.98 1.82 8.28
CA VAL A 48 2.22 2.44 6.98
C VAL A 48 3.16 1.57 6.14
N TYR A 49 2.79 1.36 4.88
CA TYR A 49 3.56 0.61 3.89
C TYR A 49 4.40 1.53 3.01
N ASP A 50 3.79 2.60 2.51
CA ASP A 50 4.41 3.61 1.65
C ASP A 50 3.82 5.02 1.90
N CYS A 51 4.58 6.07 1.61
CA CYS A 51 4.19 7.48 1.71
C CYS A 51 4.64 8.22 0.46
N PHE A 52 5.38 9.33 0.58
CA PHE A 52 6.04 9.92 -0.58
C PHE A 52 6.85 8.86 -1.35
N ARG A 53 6.63 8.82 -2.67
CA ARG A 53 7.30 7.93 -3.61
C ARG A 53 8.04 8.78 -4.63
N PRO A 54 9.38 8.77 -4.66
CA PRO A 54 10.15 9.52 -5.65
C PRO A 54 9.76 9.12 -7.08
N GLN A 55 9.76 10.06 -8.04
CA GLN A 55 9.48 9.72 -9.44
C GLN A 55 10.42 8.61 -9.97
N ARG A 56 11.69 8.58 -9.56
CA ARG A 56 12.63 7.49 -9.93
C ARG A 56 12.19 6.10 -9.47
N ALA A 57 11.36 6.01 -8.43
CA ALA A 57 10.75 4.76 -7.97
C ALA A 57 9.61 4.34 -8.91
N VAL A 58 8.79 5.29 -9.33
CA VAL A 58 7.77 5.07 -10.37
C VAL A 58 8.42 4.60 -11.66
N ASP A 59 9.49 5.27 -12.09
CA ASP A 59 10.26 4.86 -13.27
C ASP A 59 10.88 3.47 -13.12
N HIS A 60 11.22 3.06 -11.89
CA HIS A 60 11.67 1.70 -11.59
C HIS A 60 10.55 0.68 -11.81
N PHE A 61 9.34 0.96 -11.32
CA PHE A 61 8.17 0.11 -11.57
C PHE A 61 7.87 0.00 -13.06
N ILE A 62 8.01 1.09 -13.82
CA ILE A 62 7.81 1.07 -15.28
C ILE A 62 8.83 0.16 -15.97
N ARG A 63 10.12 0.30 -15.64
CA ARG A 63 11.18 -0.57 -16.19
C ARG A 63 10.93 -2.04 -15.85
N TRP A 64 10.58 -2.33 -14.61
CA TRP A 64 10.25 -3.70 -14.18
C TRP A 64 9.04 -4.25 -14.93
N ALA A 65 7.99 -3.46 -15.10
CA ALA A 65 6.76 -3.89 -15.76
C ALA A 65 6.97 -4.17 -17.26
N ALA A 66 7.91 -3.47 -17.90
CA ALA A 66 8.30 -3.70 -19.29
C ALA A 66 9.13 -4.99 -19.49
N ASP A 67 9.80 -5.48 -18.44
CA ASP A 67 10.53 -6.75 -18.45
C ASP A 67 9.58 -7.92 -18.15
N LEU A 68 8.98 -8.51 -19.18
CA LEU A 68 7.98 -9.58 -19.02
C LEU A 68 8.56 -10.90 -18.48
N ASP A 69 9.89 -11.06 -18.50
CA ASP A 69 10.58 -12.26 -18.02
C ASP A 69 10.78 -12.22 -16.49
N ASP A 70 10.85 -11.04 -15.87
CA ASP A 70 10.91 -10.90 -14.41
C ASP A 70 9.54 -11.17 -13.73
N GLN A 71 9.22 -12.45 -13.52
CA GLN A 71 8.00 -12.90 -12.84
C GLN A 71 8.27 -13.46 -11.44
N LYS A 72 9.41 -13.13 -10.83
CA LYS A 72 9.85 -13.76 -9.56
C LYS A 72 8.86 -13.62 -8.41
N MET A 73 8.11 -12.50 -8.38
CA MET A 73 7.12 -12.21 -7.35
C MET A 73 5.66 -12.46 -7.79
N LYS A 74 5.44 -13.01 -8.99
CA LYS A 74 4.10 -13.18 -9.57
C LYS A 74 3.15 -13.93 -8.65
N ALA A 75 3.57 -15.09 -8.15
CA ALA A 75 2.74 -15.91 -7.26
C ALA A 75 2.30 -15.14 -6.01
N ALA A 76 3.15 -14.25 -5.51
CA ALA A 76 2.91 -13.50 -4.28
C ALA A 76 2.01 -12.27 -4.47
N PHE A 77 2.10 -11.54 -5.58
CA PHE A 77 1.45 -10.24 -5.72
C PHE A 77 0.44 -10.14 -6.86
N TYR A 78 0.53 -10.99 -7.88
CA TYR A 78 -0.32 -10.90 -9.07
C TYR A 78 -0.51 -12.27 -9.75
N PRO A 79 -0.91 -13.33 -9.01
CA PRO A 79 -0.89 -14.71 -9.50
C PRO A 79 -1.74 -14.92 -10.77
N ASP A 80 -2.90 -14.27 -10.85
CA ASP A 80 -3.86 -14.45 -11.95
C ASP A 80 -3.85 -13.29 -12.96
N VAL A 81 -2.97 -12.30 -12.78
CA VAL A 81 -2.86 -11.17 -13.72
C VAL A 81 -1.64 -11.36 -14.61
N PRO A 82 -1.82 -11.40 -15.94
CA PRO A 82 -0.70 -11.34 -16.88
C PRO A 82 0.08 -10.04 -16.70
N LYS A 83 1.42 -10.11 -16.72
CA LYS A 83 2.28 -8.97 -16.38
C LYS A 83 2.11 -7.80 -17.36
N ASP A 84 1.87 -8.11 -18.62
CA ASP A 84 1.56 -7.16 -19.70
C ASP A 84 0.22 -6.43 -19.51
N GLU A 85 -0.67 -6.95 -18.65
CA GLU A 85 -1.95 -6.32 -18.35
C GLU A 85 -1.90 -5.35 -17.16
N LEU A 86 -0.81 -5.33 -16.37
CA LEU A 86 -0.73 -4.56 -15.11
C LEU A 86 -0.96 -3.05 -15.32
N PHE A 87 -0.47 -2.48 -16.42
CA PHE A 87 -0.76 -1.08 -16.78
C PHE A 87 -2.20 -0.88 -17.24
N SER A 88 -2.69 -1.73 -18.14
CA SER A 88 -4.03 -1.60 -18.72
C SER A 88 -5.14 -1.73 -17.68
N ARG A 89 -4.87 -2.47 -16.60
CA ARG A 89 -5.76 -2.67 -15.46
C ARG A 89 -5.56 -1.64 -14.34
N GLY A 90 -4.62 -0.70 -14.49
CA GLY A 90 -4.44 0.42 -13.56
C GLY A 90 -3.61 0.12 -12.30
N TYR A 91 -3.02 -1.07 -12.17
CA TYR A 91 -2.18 -1.43 -11.00
C TYR A 91 -0.82 -0.73 -11.00
N ILE A 92 -0.36 -0.24 -12.15
CA ILE A 92 0.87 0.54 -12.29
C ILE A 92 0.52 1.82 -13.03
N ALA A 93 0.88 2.95 -12.44
CA ALA A 93 0.66 4.27 -13.02
C ALA A 93 1.99 4.92 -13.41
N GLU A 94 2.04 5.56 -14.59
CA GLU A 94 3.21 6.35 -15.02
C GLU A 94 3.40 7.62 -14.17
N ARG A 95 2.33 8.07 -13.52
CA ARG A 95 2.33 9.17 -12.55
C ARG A 95 1.58 8.73 -11.31
N SER A 96 2.27 8.73 -10.17
CA SER A 96 1.69 8.31 -8.90
C SER A 96 1.31 9.52 -8.05
N GLY A 97 0.15 9.45 -7.39
CA GLY A 97 -0.25 10.42 -6.37
C GLY A 97 0.79 10.53 -5.24
N HIS A 98 1.47 9.43 -4.91
CA HIS A 98 2.54 9.38 -3.91
C HIS A 98 3.67 10.36 -4.19
N SER A 99 4.00 10.62 -5.46
CA SER A 99 5.07 11.56 -5.81
C SER A 99 4.70 13.02 -5.51
N ARG A 100 3.48 13.30 -5.09
CA ARG A 100 3.01 14.62 -4.64
C ARG A 100 3.11 14.82 -3.11
N GLY A 101 3.47 13.74 -2.40
CA GLY A 101 3.79 13.78 -0.97
C GLY A 101 2.59 13.82 -0.01
N SER A 102 1.34 13.70 -0.50
CA SER A 102 0.14 13.69 0.36
C SER A 102 -0.70 12.42 0.19
N THR A 103 -0.10 11.39 -0.39
CA THR A 103 -0.69 10.08 -0.60
C THR A 103 0.12 9.05 0.19
N LEU A 104 -0.55 8.05 0.74
CA LEU A 104 0.05 6.98 1.52
C LEU A 104 -0.74 5.68 1.39
N ASP A 105 -0.03 4.59 1.66
CA ASP A 105 -0.58 3.25 1.76
C ASP A 105 -0.45 2.74 3.19
N LEU A 106 -1.55 2.28 3.78
CA LEU A 106 -1.57 1.85 5.17
C LEU A 106 -2.64 0.81 5.49
N THR A 107 -2.55 0.24 6.68
CA THR A 107 -3.54 -0.63 7.30
C THR A 107 -3.68 -0.36 8.80
N LEU A 108 -4.54 -1.13 9.46
CA LEU A 108 -4.69 -1.21 10.90
C LEU A 108 -4.00 -2.46 11.45
N VAL A 109 -3.37 -2.32 12.61
CA VAL A 109 -2.89 -3.43 13.44
C VAL A 109 -3.50 -3.30 14.83
N ARG A 110 -3.73 -4.42 15.52
CA ARG A 110 -4.20 -4.37 16.92
C ARG A 110 -3.11 -3.77 17.81
N LEU A 111 -3.49 -2.90 18.75
CA LEU A 111 -2.55 -2.37 19.74
C LEU A 111 -1.87 -3.52 20.51
N GLY A 112 -0.56 -3.41 20.68
CA GLY A 112 0.27 -4.44 21.33
C GLY A 112 0.53 -5.69 20.49
N SER A 113 -0.01 -5.79 19.26
CA SER A 113 0.38 -6.86 18.34
C SER A 113 1.82 -6.67 17.87
N THR A 114 2.48 -7.79 17.58
CA THR A 114 3.84 -7.81 17.05
C THR A 114 3.83 -8.48 15.68
N GLN A 115 4.66 -7.97 14.76
CA GLN A 115 4.86 -8.62 13.46
C GLN A 115 5.73 -9.87 13.63
N PRO A 116 5.27 -11.06 13.20
CA PRO A 116 6.13 -12.23 13.10
C PRO A 116 7.31 -12.00 12.17
N GLN A 117 8.44 -12.64 12.47
CA GLN A 117 9.53 -12.75 11.51
C GLN A 117 9.13 -13.73 10.40
N ALA A 118 9.29 -13.32 9.16
CA ALA A 118 8.90 -14.10 7.99
C ALA A 118 9.79 -13.76 6.80
N ASP A 119 10.21 -14.79 6.06
CA ASP A 119 10.97 -14.63 4.82
C ASP A 119 10.03 -14.14 3.71
N PRO A 120 10.23 -12.92 3.18
CA PRO A 120 9.43 -12.38 2.07
C PRO A 120 9.30 -13.28 0.84
N MET A 121 10.28 -14.18 0.63
CA MET A 121 10.38 -15.03 -0.55
C MET A 121 9.75 -16.41 -0.35
N ALA A 122 9.07 -16.67 0.77
CA ALA A 122 8.52 -17.97 1.13
C ALA A 122 7.29 -18.43 0.32
N GLY A 123 7.02 -17.82 -0.85
CA GLY A 123 5.97 -18.26 -1.78
C GLY A 123 4.54 -17.98 -1.30
N TYR A 124 4.29 -16.78 -0.80
CA TYR A 124 2.94 -16.33 -0.43
C TYR A 124 2.01 -16.20 -1.64
N ASP A 125 0.72 -16.04 -1.38
CA ASP A 125 -0.31 -15.63 -2.33
C ASP A 125 -1.13 -14.50 -1.69
N CYS A 126 -1.08 -13.30 -2.25
CA CYS A 126 -1.75 -12.14 -1.68
C CYS A 126 -3.27 -12.26 -1.58
N ARG A 127 -3.90 -13.17 -2.30
CA ARG A 127 -5.35 -13.42 -2.29
C ARG A 127 -5.74 -14.62 -1.46
N GLY A 128 -4.75 -15.44 -1.11
CA GLY A 128 -4.93 -16.62 -0.27
C GLY A 128 -5.54 -16.25 1.07
N ASN A 129 -5.94 -17.28 1.83
CA ASN A 129 -6.38 -17.06 3.21
C ASN A 129 -5.25 -16.50 4.08
N GLU A 130 -5.56 -16.11 5.32
CA GLU A 130 -4.59 -15.46 6.21
C GLU A 130 -3.29 -16.25 6.40
N ALA A 131 -3.33 -17.59 6.39
CA ALA A 131 -2.15 -18.44 6.53
C ALA A 131 -1.28 -18.51 5.26
N GLN A 132 -1.82 -18.13 4.10
CA GLN A 132 -1.13 -18.13 2.80
C GLN A 132 -0.56 -16.75 2.45
N ARG A 133 -0.93 -15.71 3.20
CA ARG A 133 -0.46 -14.34 3.02
C ARG A 133 0.77 -14.06 3.88
N TYR A 134 1.54 -13.05 3.48
CA TYR A 134 2.69 -12.61 4.29
C TYR A 134 2.18 -12.09 5.65
N PRO A 135 2.70 -12.62 6.79
CA PRO A 135 2.14 -12.34 8.11
C PRO A 135 2.62 -11.00 8.64
N ASP A 136 2.07 -9.90 8.12
CA ASP A 136 2.44 -8.55 8.52
C ASP A 136 1.57 -7.95 9.61
N ASN A 137 1.01 -8.77 10.50
CA ASN A 137 0.19 -8.38 11.67
C ASN A 137 -0.95 -7.38 11.42
N SER A 138 -1.29 -7.13 10.16
CA SER A 138 -2.47 -6.38 9.75
C SER A 138 -3.73 -7.10 10.23
N ILE A 139 -4.79 -6.34 10.50
CA ILE A 139 -6.11 -6.95 10.57
C ILE A 139 -6.45 -7.55 9.20
N ASN A 140 -7.33 -8.55 9.18
CA ASN A 140 -7.66 -9.24 7.94
C ASN A 140 -8.40 -8.31 6.97
N MET A 141 -7.68 -7.87 5.94
CA MET A 141 -8.20 -7.02 4.86
C MET A 141 -8.57 -7.81 3.60
N GLY A 142 -8.62 -9.14 3.65
CA GLY A 142 -8.99 -10.01 2.52
C GLY A 142 -7.90 -10.21 1.47
N THR A 143 -6.97 -9.26 1.33
CA THR A 143 -5.75 -9.42 0.52
C THR A 143 -4.54 -8.85 1.27
N SER A 144 -3.33 -9.21 0.84
CA SER A 144 -2.11 -8.49 1.23
C SER A 144 -2.05 -7.11 0.56
N TYR A 145 -1.19 -6.25 1.11
CA TYR A 145 -0.75 -5.01 0.45
C TYR A 145 -0.10 -5.31 -0.92
N ASP A 146 -0.24 -4.39 -1.88
CA ASP A 146 0.23 -4.49 -3.28
C ASP A 146 -0.32 -5.72 -4.03
N CYS A 147 -1.48 -6.24 -3.62
CA CYS A 147 -2.12 -7.33 -4.35
C CYS A 147 -2.79 -6.79 -5.62
N PHE A 148 -2.25 -7.10 -6.79
CA PHE A 148 -2.82 -6.68 -8.07
C PHE A 148 -3.94 -7.64 -8.48
N ASP A 149 -5.08 -7.50 -7.82
CA ASP A 149 -6.30 -8.27 -8.08
C ASP A 149 -7.53 -7.43 -7.75
N ALA A 150 -8.66 -7.69 -8.41
CA ALA A 150 -9.92 -7.00 -8.13
C ALA A 150 -10.41 -7.21 -6.69
N LEU A 151 -9.98 -8.29 -6.03
CA LEU A 151 -10.25 -8.52 -4.61
C LEU A 151 -9.71 -7.39 -3.72
N SER A 152 -8.73 -6.61 -4.18
CA SER A 152 -8.18 -5.47 -3.44
C SER A 152 -9.02 -4.20 -3.51
N HIS A 153 -10.02 -4.14 -4.41
CA HIS A 153 -10.95 -3.01 -4.47
C HIS A 153 -11.71 -2.88 -3.15
N THR A 154 -11.77 -1.68 -2.58
CA THR A 154 -12.23 -1.41 -1.21
C THR A 154 -13.59 -2.04 -0.91
N ASP A 155 -14.55 -1.88 -1.83
CA ASP A 155 -15.93 -2.34 -1.67
C ASP A 155 -16.22 -3.65 -2.43
N ASN A 156 -15.20 -4.46 -2.76
CA ASN A 156 -15.41 -5.75 -3.43
C ASN A 156 -16.24 -6.69 -2.53
N PRO A 157 -17.44 -7.14 -2.93
CA PRO A 157 -18.30 -7.98 -2.09
C PRO A 157 -17.79 -9.41 -1.88
N ASP A 158 -16.89 -9.90 -2.75
CA ASP A 158 -16.43 -11.30 -2.75
C ASP A 158 -15.51 -11.63 -1.57
N VAL A 159 -15.01 -10.61 -0.85
CA VAL A 159 -14.18 -10.79 0.35
C VAL A 159 -15.01 -11.09 1.62
N GLY A 160 -16.33 -10.86 1.57
CA GLY A 160 -17.24 -11.09 2.69
C GLY A 160 -17.33 -9.96 3.73
N ASP A 161 -18.41 -9.99 4.52
CA ASP A 161 -18.83 -8.88 5.38
C ASP A 161 -17.82 -8.51 6.47
N ASP A 162 -17.16 -9.50 7.10
CA ASP A 162 -16.17 -9.24 8.16
C ASP A 162 -14.95 -8.48 7.62
N ILE A 163 -14.53 -8.79 6.39
CA ILE A 163 -13.41 -8.11 5.74
C ILE A 163 -13.85 -6.71 5.27
N LEU A 164 -15.06 -6.58 4.71
CA LEU A 164 -15.61 -5.27 4.35
C LEU A 164 -15.69 -4.34 5.57
N ALA A 165 -16.13 -4.85 6.72
CA ALA A 165 -16.17 -4.09 7.96
C ALA A 165 -14.78 -3.59 8.38
N ASN A 166 -13.72 -4.40 8.22
CA ASN A 166 -12.34 -3.98 8.50
C ASN A 166 -11.86 -2.90 7.53
N ARG A 167 -12.16 -3.03 6.23
CA ARG A 167 -11.82 -2.03 5.21
C ARG A 167 -12.55 -0.71 5.44
N HIS A 168 -13.83 -0.78 5.77
CA HIS A 168 -14.65 0.39 6.09
C HIS A 168 -14.19 1.08 7.38
N LEU A 169 -13.79 0.31 8.41
CA LEU A 169 -13.17 0.90 9.60
C LEU A 169 -11.94 1.75 9.25
N LEU A 170 -11.03 1.23 8.42
CA LEU A 170 -9.87 2.01 7.97
C LEU A 170 -10.31 3.22 7.13
N ARG A 171 -11.22 3.02 6.17
CA ARG A 171 -11.72 4.10 5.31
C ARG A 171 -12.32 5.22 6.14
N ASP A 172 -13.22 4.91 7.05
CA ASP A 172 -13.94 5.89 7.87
C ASP A 172 -12.96 6.69 8.77
N LEU A 173 -11.96 6.02 9.35
CA LEU A 173 -10.89 6.67 10.12
C LEU A 173 -10.11 7.68 9.27
N MET A 174 -9.71 7.27 8.07
CA MET A 174 -8.92 8.10 7.17
C MET A 174 -9.74 9.24 6.56
N GLU A 175 -10.99 8.97 6.17
CA GLU A 175 -11.89 10.00 5.64
C GLU A 175 -12.26 11.03 6.70
N ALA A 176 -12.51 10.62 7.95
CA ALA A 176 -12.73 11.54 9.06
C ALA A 176 -11.52 12.48 9.29
N ALA A 177 -10.31 12.01 9.01
CA ALA A 177 -9.08 12.81 9.05
C ALA A 177 -8.81 13.64 7.78
N GLY A 178 -9.71 13.59 6.79
CA GLY A 178 -9.61 14.43 5.57
C GLY A 178 -8.98 13.75 4.36
N PHE A 179 -8.67 12.46 4.43
CA PHE A 179 -8.22 11.69 3.27
C PHE A 179 -9.40 11.23 2.40
N SER A 180 -9.09 10.74 1.21
CA SER A 180 -9.99 10.04 0.30
C SER A 180 -9.34 8.72 -0.12
N ASN A 181 -10.11 7.63 -0.04
CA ASN A 181 -9.69 6.33 -0.51
C ASN A 181 -9.69 6.27 -2.05
N TYR A 182 -8.77 5.49 -2.62
CA TYR A 182 -8.85 5.01 -4.00
C TYR A 182 -9.61 3.68 -4.02
N ASP A 183 -10.68 3.60 -4.81
CA ASP A 183 -11.65 2.51 -4.80
C ASP A 183 -11.06 1.14 -5.20
N GLN A 184 -9.98 1.13 -5.98
CA GLN A 184 -9.32 -0.10 -6.42
C GLN A 184 -8.28 -0.63 -5.42
N GLU A 185 -7.94 0.13 -4.38
CA GLU A 185 -6.92 -0.25 -3.41
C GLU A 185 -7.35 0.12 -1.99
N TRP A 186 -7.76 -0.88 -1.19
CA TRP A 186 -8.23 -0.65 0.19
C TRP A 186 -7.23 0.08 1.09
N TRP A 187 -5.94 0.00 0.78
CA TRP A 187 -4.84 0.60 1.54
C TRP A 187 -4.52 2.04 1.13
N HIS A 188 -5.00 2.52 -0.02
CA HIS A 188 -4.49 3.74 -0.66
C HIS A 188 -5.35 4.97 -0.34
N TYR A 189 -4.70 6.03 0.14
CA TYR A 189 -5.36 7.25 0.57
C TYR A 189 -4.61 8.51 0.15
N THR A 190 -5.32 9.51 -0.37
CA THR A 190 -4.79 10.84 -0.69
C THR A 190 -5.49 11.92 0.12
N LEU A 191 -4.76 12.89 0.66
CA LEU A 191 -5.34 14.03 1.36
C LEU A 191 -6.19 14.87 0.39
N ARG A 192 -7.46 15.15 0.71
CA ARG A 192 -8.39 15.85 -0.19
C ARG A 192 -7.94 17.24 -0.61
N ASN A 193 -7.35 18.00 0.31
CA ASN A 193 -6.84 19.35 0.08
C ASN A 193 -5.32 19.36 0.14
N GLU A 194 -4.68 18.49 -0.64
CA GLU A 194 -3.23 18.38 -0.67
C GLU A 194 -2.55 19.69 -1.11
N PRO A 195 -1.39 20.06 -0.52
CA PRO A 195 -0.68 21.28 -0.89
C PRO A 195 -0.14 21.30 -2.33
N PHE A 196 0.05 20.11 -2.93
CA PHE A 196 0.71 19.94 -4.22
C PHE A 196 -0.11 19.02 -5.12
N SER A 197 -1.13 19.53 -5.82
CA SER A 197 -1.95 18.70 -6.72
C SER A 197 -1.24 18.34 -8.04
N ASP A 198 -0.35 19.21 -8.51
CA ASP A 198 0.23 19.15 -9.87
C ASP A 198 1.78 19.10 -9.87
N GLN A 199 2.39 18.96 -8.70
CA GLN A 199 3.85 18.89 -8.54
C GLN A 199 4.29 17.50 -8.09
N TYR A 200 5.08 16.84 -8.94
CA TYR A 200 5.63 15.51 -8.71
C TYR A 200 7.11 15.67 -8.34
N PHE A 201 7.50 15.20 -7.16
CA PHE A 201 8.85 15.31 -6.63
C PHE A 201 9.69 14.06 -6.92
N ASP A 202 11.01 14.24 -6.96
CA ASP A 202 11.97 13.16 -7.22
C ASP A 202 13.23 13.27 -6.34
N PHE A 203 13.09 13.70 -5.08
CA PHE A 203 14.19 13.57 -4.12
C PHE A 203 14.20 12.14 -3.55
N ALA A 204 15.38 11.62 -3.21
CA ALA A 204 15.47 10.33 -2.54
C ALA A 204 15.00 10.45 -1.08
N ILE A 205 14.53 9.35 -0.50
CA ILE A 205 14.24 9.25 0.93
C ILE A 205 15.53 8.77 1.59
N ASP A 206 16.27 9.67 2.25
CA ASP A 206 17.57 9.43 2.88
C ASP A 206 17.60 9.75 4.40
#